data_AF-A0A356RFM3-F1
#
_entry.id   AF-A0A356RFM3-F1
#
_cell.length_a   1.000
_cell.length_b   1.000
_cell.length_c   1.000
_cell.angle_alpha   90.00
_cell.angle_beta   90.00
_cell.angle_gamma   90.00
#
_symmetry.space_group_name_H-M   'P 1'
#
loop_
_entity.id
_entity.type
_entity.pdbx_description
1 polymer ?
#
loop_
_entity_poly.entity_id
_entity_poly.type
_entity_poly.pdbx_seq_one_letter_code
_entity_poly.pdbx_strand_id
1 'polypeptide(L)'
;YFFSKANAKKISLRKKYDRFRELTPILAYKRDKQKDLNEVKLLEWRLLTQLSDWQGKVKNIDKILGDYEALPIWKRMGMQVAGKNIDTLAEYRVIYRGKIHDLMKEVEVAQRRIKELIPEATVPKDLRPEYDELKEEIKRLGGTKKIREMLSAGEGTNRQAFAQNKRILTCTPGRILTDPLFRKVPYDLLIIDDAPRIPAPLLLAATGTIRERIILSGDTSDLLPGEPGTPSSPYRWPQAFLETLLGPSAQPTSVG
;
A
#
# COMPACT_ATOMS: atom_id res chain seq x y z
N TYR A 1 -19.71 12.85 19.74
CA TYR A 1 -19.48 13.65 18.52
C TYR A 1 -18.00 13.89 18.19
N PHE A 2 -17.15 14.27 19.16
CA PHE A 2 -15.72 14.50 18.90
C PHE A 2 -14.92 13.26 18.47
N PHE A 3 -15.24 12.09 19.03
CA PHE A 3 -14.52 10.83 18.75
C PHE A 3 -14.82 10.25 17.36
N SER A 4 -16.07 10.37 16.88
CA SER A 4 -16.43 9.97 15.52
C SER A 4 -15.72 10.87 14.50
N LYS A 5 -15.62 12.18 14.78
CA LYS A 5 -14.87 13.13 13.96
C LYS A 5 -13.36 12.85 13.96
N ALA A 6 -12.77 12.47 15.10
CA ALA A 6 -11.36 12.10 15.20
C ALA A 6 -11.04 10.78 14.47
N ASN A 7 -11.89 9.76 14.63
CA ASN A 7 -11.73 8.49 13.92
C ASN A 7 -11.95 8.64 12.41
N ALA A 8 -12.92 9.45 11.98
CA ALA A 8 -13.13 9.75 10.57
C ALA A 8 -11.89 10.42 9.94
N LYS A 9 -11.27 11.38 10.65
CA LYS A 9 -10.00 12.00 10.24
C LYS A 9 -8.85 10.99 10.18
N LYS A 10 -8.78 10.03 11.11
CA LYS A 10 -7.75 8.98 11.09
C LYS A 10 -7.93 8.03 9.90
N ILE A 11 -9.17 7.62 9.62
CA ILE A 11 -9.51 6.74 8.49
C ILE A 11 -9.20 7.43 7.16
N SER A 12 -9.56 8.71 7.01
CA SER A 12 -9.23 9.47 5.80
C SER A 12 -7.71 9.65 5.62
N LEU A 13 -6.98 9.92 6.70
CA LEU A 13 -5.52 10.05 6.69
C LEU A 13 -4.82 8.73 6.33
N ARG A 14 -5.35 7.59 6.82
CA ARG A 14 -4.86 6.25 6.44
C ARG A 14 -5.10 5.97 4.95
N LYS A 15 -6.32 6.20 4.45
CA LYS A 15 -6.64 6.03 3.02
C LYS A 15 -5.73 6.88 2.12
N LYS A 16 -5.50 8.14 2.49
CA LYS A 16 -4.61 9.05 1.75
C LYS A 16 -3.16 8.60 1.78
N TYR A 17 -2.67 8.12 2.93
CA TYR A 17 -1.32 7.60 3.07
C TYR A 17 -1.10 6.31 2.25
N ASP A 18 -2.06 5.39 2.29
CA ASP A 18 -2.01 4.15 1.51
C ASP A 18 -2.02 4.45 0.01
N ARG A 19 -2.89 5.36 -0.43
CA ARG A 19 -2.95 5.83 -1.82
C ARG A 19 -1.65 6.48 -2.28
N PHE A 20 -1.04 7.33 -1.46
CA PHE A 20 0.27 7.92 -1.77
C PHE A 20 1.36 6.85 -1.93
N ARG A 21 1.34 5.82 -1.07
CA ARG A 21 2.30 4.71 -1.12
C ARG A 21 2.11 3.86 -2.38
N GLU A 22 0.88 3.68 -2.85
CA GLU A 22 0.57 2.98 -4.10
C GLU A 22 1.03 3.78 -5.33
N LEU A 23 0.80 5.09 -5.34
CA LEU A 23 1.13 5.96 -6.49
C LEU A 23 2.64 6.22 -6.63
N THR A 24 3.39 6.24 -5.53
CA THR A 24 4.83 6.51 -5.53
C THR A 24 5.64 5.59 -6.48
N PRO A 25 5.55 4.24 -6.39
CA PRO A 25 6.31 3.35 -7.27
C PRO A 25 5.83 3.42 -8.72
N ILE A 26 4.52 3.60 -8.95
CA ILE A 26 3.94 3.71 -10.30
C ILE A 26 4.50 4.93 -11.03
N LEU A 27 4.53 6.08 -10.35
CA LEU A 27 5.07 7.31 -10.93
C LEU A 27 6.58 7.27 -11.11
N ALA A 28 7.32 6.61 -10.21
CA ALA A 28 8.76 6.39 -10.36
C ALA A 28 9.05 5.56 -11.62
N TYR A 29 8.37 4.42 -11.77
CA TYR A 29 8.50 3.55 -12.93
C TYR A 29 8.19 4.31 -14.23
N LYS A 30 7.05 5.03 -14.28
CA LYS A 30 6.68 5.81 -15.47
C LYS A 30 7.67 6.94 -15.77
N ARG A 31 8.27 7.55 -14.74
CA ARG A 31 9.30 8.58 -14.91
C ARG A 31 10.56 8.01 -15.55
N ASP A 32 10.96 6.81 -15.16
CA ASP A 32 12.13 6.16 -15.76
C ASP A 32 11.83 5.74 -17.21
N LYS A 33 10.63 5.21 -17.49
CA LYS A 33 10.17 4.97 -18.87
C LYS A 33 10.12 6.24 -19.74
N GLN A 34 9.80 7.38 -19.15
CA GLN A 34 9.85 8.66 -19.86
C GLN A 34 11.29 9.07 -20.21
N LYS A 35 12.28 8.77 -19.37
CA LYS A 35 13.69 8.99 -19.69
C LYS A 35 14.12 8.07 -20.82
N ASP A 36 13.81 6.77 -20.72
CA ASP A 36 14.10 5.79 -21.78
C ASP A 36 13.52 6.25 -23.12
N LEU A 37 12.26 6.72 -23.12
CA LEU A 37 11.63 7.25 -24.32
C LEU A 37 12.38 8.47 -24.90
N ASN A 38 12.83 9.38 -24.04
CA ASN A 38 13.59 10.56 -24.47
C ASN A 38 14.96 10.18 -25.05
N GLU A 39 15.63 9.20 -24.46
CA GLU A 39 16.90 8.67 -24.96
C GLU A 39 16.72 8.02 -26.34
N VAL A 40 15.69 7.19 -26.51
CA VAL A 40 15.41 6.55 -27.81
C VAL A 40 15.02 7.59 -28.86
N LYS A 41 14.26 8.63 -28.51
CA LYS A 41 13.96 9.75 -29.43
C LYS A 41 15.22 10.53 -29.82
N LEU A 42 16.16 10.72 -28.89
CA LEU A 42 17.44 11.36 -29.19
C LEU A 42 18.27 10.50 -30.15
N LEU A 43 18.25 9.18 -29.97
CA LEU A 43 18.90 8.23 -30.89
C LEU A 43 18.25 8.30 -32.28
N GLU A 44 16.93 8.26 -32.38
CA GLU A 44 16.21 8.42 -33.64
C GLU A 44 16.61 9.73 -34.34
N TRP A 45 16.61 10.85 -33.62
CA TRP A 45 17.01 12.14 -34.17
C TRP A 45 18.46 12.13 -34.69
N ARG A 46 19.38 11.49 -33.96
CA ARG A 46 20.78 11.36 -34.40
C ARG A 46 20.89 10.51 -35.67
N LEU A 47 20.17 9.40 -35.73
CA LEU A 47 20.15 8.51 -36.90
C LEU A 47 19.55 9.22 -38.13
N LEU A 48 18.45 9.95 -37.95
CA LEU A 48 17.85 10.75 -39.03
C LEU A 48 18.79 11.86 -39.53
N THR A 49 19.52 12.50 -38.63
CA THR A 49 20.53 13.51 -39.00
C THR A 49 21.63 12.86 -39.84
N GLN A 50 22.21 11.75 -39.40
CA GLN A 50 23.22 11.01 -40.17
C GLN A 50 22.69 10.54 -41.53
N LEU A 51 21.45 10.06 -41.57
CA LEU A 51 20.80 9.64 -42.81
C LEU A 51 20.66 10.82 -43.78
N SER A 52 20.27 12.00 -43.30
CA SER A 52 20.20 13.21 -44.12
C SER A 52 21.56 13.63 -44.67
N ASP A 53 22.65 13.50 -43.89
CA ASP A 53 24.01 13.80 -44.32
C ASP A 53 24.46 12.85 -45.45
N TRP A 54 24.22 11.54 -45.29
CA TRP A 54 24.56 10.55 -46.33
C TRP A 54 23.71 10.73 -47.59
N GLN A 55 22.42 11.02 -47.46
CA GLN A 55 21.57 11.38 -48.59
C GLN A 55 22.06 12.64 -49.30
N GLY A 56 22.51 13.65 -48.56
CA GLY A 56 23.14 14.86 -49.10
C GLY A 56 24.40 14.54 -49.91
N LYS A 57 25.27 13.65 -49.40
CA LYS A 57 26.47 13.17 -50.13
C LYS A 57 26.12 12.44 -51.42
N VAL A 58 25.10 11.57 -51.41
CA VAL A 58 24.64 10.87 -52.62
C VAL A 58 24.05 11.84 -53.64
N LYS A 59 23.20 12.79 -53.21
CA LYS A 59 22.66 13.84 -54.10
C LYS A 59 23.77 14.69 -54.71
N ASN A 60 24.82 14.99 -53.96
CA ASN A 60 25.96 15.74 -54.46
C ASN A 60 26.75 14.93 -55.51
N ILE A 61 26.96 13.62 -55.29
CA ILE A 61 27.57 12.73 -56.29
C ILE A 61 26.70 12.67 -57.55
N ASP A 62 25.40 12.50 -57.41
CA ASP A 62 24.47 12.44 -58.56
C ASP A 62 24.49 13.73 -59.38
N LYS A 63 24.58 14.89 -58.71
CA LYS A 63 24.77 16.19 -59.37
C LYS A 63 26.10 16.27 -60.12
N ILE A 64 27.19 15.87 -59.47
CA ILE A 64 28.54 15.87 -60.08
C ILE A 64 28.59 14.96 -61.31
N LEU A 65 27.93 13.80 -61.26
CA LEU A 65 27.84 12.88 -62.39
C LEU A 65 27.00 13.45 -63.54
N GLY A 66 25.86 14.07 -63.25
CA GLY A 66 25.01 14.70 -64.27
C GLY A 66 25.65 15.91 -64.94
N ASP A 67 26.41 16.71 -64.17
CA ASP A 67 27.10 17.89 -64.67
C ASP A 67 28.48 17.56 -65.28
N TYR A 68 28.96 16.31 -65.16
CA TYR A 68 30.36 15.92 -65.45
C TYR A 68 30.79 16.27 -66.88
N GLU A 69 29.91 16.03 -67.86
CA GLU A 69 30.18 16.30 -69.28
C GLU A 69 30.17 17.80 -69.61
N ALA A 70 29.41 18.59 -68.84
CA ALA A 70 29.36 20.05 -68.98
C ALA A 70 30.54 20.77 -68.31
N LEU A 71 31.44 20.06 -67.62
CA LEU A 71 32.57 20.65 -66.93
C LEU A 71 33.75 20.99 -67.88
N PRO A 72 34.42 22.15 -67.69
CA PRO A 72 35.66 22.47 -68.36
C PRO A 72 36.73 21.38 -68.17
N ILE A 73 37.52 21.13 -69.21
CA ILE A 73 38.51 20.03 -69.28
C ILE A 73 39.50 20.08 -68.11
N TRP A 74 40.00 21.27 -67.74
CA TRP A 74 40.89 21.44 -66.59
C TRP A 74 40.28 21.01 -65.26
N LYS A 75 38.96 21.19 -65.09
CA LYS A 75 38.23 20.79 -63.88
C LYS A 75 38.01 19.27 -63.83
N ARG A 76 37.80 18.64 -64.99
CA ARG A 76 37.76 17.16 -65.12
C ARG A 76 39.12 16.55 -64.80
N MET A 77 40.21 17.08 -65.36
CA MET A 77 41.57 16.64 -65.02
C MET A 77 41.88 16.79 -63.53
N GLY A 78 41.53 17.94 -62.93
CA GLY A 78 41.70 18.16 -61.48
C GLY A 78 40.90 17.16 -60.63
N MET A 79 39.70 16.76 -61.07
CA MET A 79 38.91 15.73 -60.40
C MET A 79 39.51 14.33 -60.54
N GLN A 80 40.13 14.01 -61.69
CA GLN A 80 40.82 12.75 -61.90
C GLN A 80 42.08 12.62 -61.02
N VAL A 81 42.86 13.70 -60.90
CA VAL A 81 44.03 13.75 -60.00
C VAL A 81 43.61 13.66 -58.53
N ALA A 82 42.45 14.21 -58.17
CA ALA A 82 41.87 14.08 -56.83
C ALA A 82 41.20 12.70 -56.58
N GLY A 83 41.28 11.75 -57.51
CA GLY A 83 40.70 10.41 -57.39
C GLY A 83 39.18 10.34 -57.52
N LYS A 84 38.53 11.41 -58.00
CA LYS A 84 37.09 11.49 -58.27
C LYS A 84 36.81 11.19 -59.75
N ASN A 85 37.09 9.96 -60.14
CA ASN A 85 36.72 9.41 -61.45
C ASN A 85 35.24 9.02 -61.46
N ILE A 86 34.66 8.86 -62.65
CA ILE A 86 33.27 8.40 -62.81
C ILE A 86 33.08 7.06 -62.10
N ASP A 87 34.03 6.13 -62.28
CA ASP A 87 33.98 4.79 -61.69
C ASP A 87 34.10 4.83 -60.15
N THR A 88 35.04 5.62 -59.61
CA THR A 88 35.19 5.74 -58.15
C THR A 88 33.99 6.44 -57.52
N LEU A 89 33.39 7.44 -58.18
CA LEU A 89 32.14 8.06 -57.73
C LEU A 89 30.96 7.10 -57.76
N ALA A 90 30.88 6.21 -58.74
CA ALA A 90 29.88 5.15 -58.81
C ALA A 90 30.05 4.13 -57.66
N GLU A 91 31.29 3.74 -57.34
CA GLU A 91 31.61 2.89 -56.19
C GLU A 91 31.21 3.55 -54.86
N TYR A 92 31.58 4.82 -54.65
CA TYR A 92 31.17 5.57 -53.46
C TYR A 92 29.64 5.70 -53.33
N ARG A 93 28.94 5.85 -54.46
CA ARG A 93 27.46 5.89 -54.49
C ARG A 93 26.87 4.58 -53.97
N VAL A 94 27.39 3.43 -54.39
CA VAL A 94 26.94 2.11 -53.91
C VAL A 94 27.20 1.96 -52.41
N ILE A 95 28.39 2.34 -51.94
CA ILE A 95 28.76 2.27 -50.52
C ILE A 95 27.83 3.17 -49.68
N TYR A 96 27.58 4.41 -50.11
CA TYR A 96 26.71 5.33 -49.38
C TYR A 96 25.26 4.88 -49.40
N ARG A 97 24.77 4.28 -50.49
CA ARG A 97 23.44 3.67 -50.54
C ARG A 97 23.32 2.49 -49.57
N GLY A 98 24.35 1.65 -49.45
CA GLY A 98 24.42 0.60 -48.44
C GLY A 98 24.28 1.16 -47.03
N LYS A 99 25.09 2.17 -46.69
CA LYS A 99 25.03 2.85 -45.38
C LYS A 99 23.67 3.50 -45.11
N ILE A 100 23.04 4.11 -46.11
CA ILE A 100 21.68 4.67 -45.98
C ILE A 100 20.68 3.56 -45.67
N HIS A 101 20.77 2.42 -46.37
CA HIS A 101 19.88 1.29 -46.15
C HIS A 101 20.04 0.69 -44.74
N ASP A 102 21.26 0.57 -44.24
CA ASP A 102 21.52 0.08 -42.89
C ASP A 102 21.01 1.06 -41.82
N LEU A 103 21.26 2.37 -41.99
CA LEU A 103 20.70 3.40 -41.11
C LEU A 103 19.17 3.42 -41.12
N MET A 104 18.53 3.18 -42.27
CA MET A 104 17.07 3.08 -42.35
C MET A 104 16.52 1.94 -41.48
N LYS A 105 17.18 0.77 -41.49
CA LYS A 105 16.80 -0.36 -40.61
C LYS A 105 16.92 0.02 -39.14
N GLU A 106 17.99 0.71 -38.76
CA GLU A 106 18.19 1.17 -37.38
C GLU A 106 17.12 2.19 -36.95
N VAL A 107 16.74 3.11 -37.82
CA VAL A 107 15.64 4.06 -37.59
C VAL A 107 14.31 3.32 -37.40
N GLU A 108 14.01 2.32 -38.22
CA GLU A 108 12.79 1.51 -38.08
C GLU A 108 12.73 0.75 -36.75
N VAL A 109 13.87 0.25 -36.26
CA VAL A 109 13.98 -0.38 -34.94
C VAL A 109 13.74 0.65 -33.83
N ALA A 110 14.37 1.82 -33.91
CA ALA A 110 14.16 2.91 -32.95
C ALA A 110 12.68 3.37 -32.93
N GLN A 111 12.05 3.52 -34.09
CA GLN A 111 10.64 3.89 -34.21
C GLN A 111 9.69 2.84 -33.64
N ARG A 112 9.97 1.55 -33.86
CA ARG A 112 9.21 0.46 -33.20
C ARG A 112 9.33 0.56 -31.68
N ARG A 113 10.54 0.76 -31.17
CA ARG A 113 10.76 0.89 -29.73
C ARG A 113 10.07 2.13 -29.13
N ILE A 114 10.04 3.24 -29.85
CA ILE A 114 9.28 4.44 -29.45
C ILE A 114 7.79 4.13 -29.36
N LYS A 115 7.22 3.42 -30.35
CA LYS A 115 5.80 3.03 -30.33
C LYS A 115 5.44 2.15 -29.13
N GLU A 116 6.35 1.26 -28.72
CA GLU A 116 6.19 0.43 -27.51
C GLU A 116 6.29 1.24 -26.22
N LEU A 117 7.22 2.21 -26.16
CA LEU A 117 7.48 3.00 -24.95
C LEU A 117 6.47 4.12 -24.71
N ILE A 118 5.79 4.63 -25.74
CA ILE A 118 4.75 5.66 -25.60
C ILE A 118 3.64 5.27 -24.60
N PRO A 119 2.97 4.11 -24.72
CA PRO A 119 1.92 3.72 -23.77
C PRO A 119 2.46 3.49 -22.35
N GLU A 120 3.67 2.96 -22.21
CA GLU A 120 4.31 2.72 -20.89
C GLU A 120 4.70 4.03 -20.18
N ALA A 121 5.23 5.00 -20.93
CA ALA A 121 5.67 6.29 -20.41
C ALA A 121 4.51 7.28 -20.20
N THR A 122 3.34 7.04 -20.81
CA THR A 122 2.18 7.92 -20.66
C THR A 122 1.67 7.87 -19.21
N VAL A 123 1.91 8.96 -18.49
CA VAL A 123 1.32 9.21 -17.18
C VAL A 123 -0.06 9.83 -17.40
N PRO A 124 -1.15 9.19 -16.93
CA PRO A 124 -2.48 9.80 -16.93
C PRO A 124 -2.43 11.18 -16.30
N LYS A 125 -3.07 12.15 -16.95
CA LYS A 125 -3.02 13.56 -16.57
C LYS A 125 -3.57 13.80 -15.16
N ASP A 126 -4.44 12.91 -14.67
CA ASP A 126 -5.10 13.01 -13.37
C ASP A 126 -4.26 12.46 -12.20
N LEU A 127 -3.32 11.54 -12.46
CA LEU A 127 -2.50 10.93 -11.39
C LEU A 127 -1.40 11.84 -10.86
N ARG A 128 -0.92 12.79 -11.70
CA ARG A 128 0.09 13.78 -11.28
C ARG A 128 -0.46 14.77 -10.25
N PRO A 129 -1.58 15.48 -10.49
CA PRO A 129 -2.14 16.39 -9.50
C PRO A 129 -2.58 15.66 -8.23
N GLU A 130 -3.18 14.46 -8.33
CA GLU A 130 -3.53 13.65 -7.15
C GLU A 130 -2.30 13.36 -6.28
N TYR A 131 -1.18 12.97 -6.88
CA TYR A 131 0.06 12.71 -6.14
C TYR A 131 0.67 13.98 -5.57
N ASP A 132 0.67 15.09 -6.30
CA ASP A 132 1.23 16.36 -5.82
C ASP A 132 0.41 16.93 -4.64
N GLU A 133 -0.92 16.85 -4.70
CA GLU A 133 -1.80 17.18 -3.58
C GLU A 133 -1.52 16.29 -2.36
N LEU A 134 -1.47 14.97 -2.54
CA LEU A 134 -1.15 14.03 -1.46
C LEU A 134 0.26 14.27 -0.88
N LYS A 135 1.23 14.61 -1.72
CA LYS A 135 2.60 14.92 -1.31
C LYS A 135 2.64 16.21 -0.49
N GLU A 136 1.90 17.24 -0.89
CA GLU A 136 1.78 18.48 -0.12
C GLU A 136 1.10 18.25 1.22
N GLU A 137 0.00 17.49 1.24
CA GLU A 137 -0.68 17.14 2.49
C GLU A 137 0.23 16.35 3.44
N ILE A 138 1.00 15.40 2.91
CA ILE A 138 1.99 14.64 3.69
C ILE A 138 3.10 15.55 4.21
N LYS A 139 3.58 16.50 3.41
CA LYS A 139 4.57 17.50 3.86
C LYS A 139 4.00 18.38 4.98
N ARG A 140 2.77 18.89 4.83
CA ARG A 140 2.08 19.69 5.86
C ARG A 140 1.92 18.92 7.18
N LEU A 141 1.70 17.61 7.10
CA LEU A 141 1.59 16.72 8.26
C LEU A 141 2.95 16.34 8.89
N GLY A 142 4.07 16.87 8.38
CA GLY A 142 5.42 16.62 8.92
C GLY A 142 6.10 15.36 8.36
N GLY A 143 5.63 14.87 7.21
CA GLY A 143 6.22 13.74 6.50
C GLY A 143 5.67 12.37 6.88
N THR A 144 6.12 11.36 6.15
CA THR A 144 5.62 9.98 6.27
C THR A 144 5.94 9.33 7.62
N LYS A 145 7.02 9.76 8.29
CA LYS A 145 7.40 9.28 9.64
C LYS A 145 6.40 9.71 10.69
N LYS A 146 6.05 11.00 10.72
CA LYS A 146 5.08 11.56 11.67
C LYS A 146 3.67 11.03 11.45
N ILE A 147 3.27 10.79 10.20
CA ILE A 147 2.00 10.12 9.87
C ILE A 147 1.97 8.69 10.41
N ARG A 148 3.05 7.92 10.22
CA ARG A 148 3.16 6.57 10.77
C ARG A 148 3.09 6.59 12.29
N GLU A 149 3.77 7.52 12.94
CA GLU A 149 3.72 7.70 14.39
C GLU A 149 2.30 8.09 14.87
N MET A 150 1.61 9.01 14.19
CA MET A 150 0.22 9.37 14.52
C MET A 150 -0.77 8.21 14.32
N LEU A 151 -0.55 7.38 13.30
CA LEU A 151 -1.35 6.18 13.05
C LEU A 151 -1.10 5.11 14.14
N SER A 152 0.16 4.85 14.49
CA SER A 152 0.58 3.89 15.52
C SER A 152 0.18 4.33 16.94
N ALA A 153 0.41 5.59 17.29
CA ALA A 153 0.05 6.14 18.60
C ALA A 153 -1.45 5.96 18.87
N GLY A 154 -2.29 6.17 17.85
CA GLY A 154 -3.73 6.03 17.97
C GLY A 154 -4.27 4.60 17.97
N GLU A 155 -3.46 3.56 17.74
CA GLU A 155 -3.92 2.15 17.79
C GLU A 155 -3.82 1.57 19.22
N GLY A 156 -2.83 1.99 20.02
CA GLY A 156 -2.60 1.45 21.37
C GLY A 156 -3.09 2.31 22.53
N THR A 157 -3.11 3.64 22.41
CA THR A 157 -3.27 4.53 23.59
C THR A 157 -4.72 4.90 23.92
N ASN A 158 -5.66 4.76 23.00
CA ASN A 158 -6.99 5.36 23.17
C ASN A 158 -7.96 4.50 23.99
N ARG A 159 -7.74 3.18 24.09
CA ARG A 159 -8.64 2.29 24.84
C ARG A 159 -8.46 2.41 26.36
N GLN A 160 -7.22 2.57 26.81
CA GLN A 160 -6.90 2.72 28.24
C GLN A 160 -7.35 4.09 28.78
N ALA A 161 -7.09 5.17 28.02
CA ALA A 161 -7.60 6.49 28.37
C ALA A 161 -9.14 6.53 28.37
N PHE A 162 -9.81 5.78 27.50
CA PHE A 162 -11.27 5.64 27.53
C PHE A 162 -11.76 4.89 28.77
N ALA A 163 -11.10 3.78 29.15
CA ALA A 163 -11.44 3.03 30.35
C ALA A 163 -11.28 3.86 31.62
N GLN A 164 -10.24 4.70 31.71
CA GLN A 164 -10.02 5.61 32.85
C GLN A 164 -11.03 6.75 32.91
N ASN A 165 -11.46 7.28 31.76
CA ASN A 165 -12.46 8.36 31.70
C ASN A 165 -13.90 7.88 31.97
N LYS A 166 -14.14 6.57 31.95
CA LYS A 166 -15.47 5.98 32.18
C LYS A 166 -15.52 5.38 33.58
N ARG A 167 -16.55 5.77 34.34
CA ARG A 167 -16.76 5.28 35.72
C ARG A 167 -17.37 3.88 35.79
N ILE A 168 -18.00 3.41 34.72
CA ILE A 168 -18.66 2.09 34.64
C ILE A 168 -18.31 1.46 33.29
N LEU A 169 -17.97 0.17 33.30
CA LEU A 169 -17.69 -0.64 32.12
C LEU A 169 -18.55 -1.90 32.17
N THR A 170 -19.28 -2.17 31.08
CA THR A 170 -20.10 -3.37 30.94
C THR A 170 -19.45 -4.30 29.92
N CYS A 171 -19.29 -5.57 30.29
CA CYS A 171 -18.66 -6.57 29.43
C CYS A 171 -19.11 -7.97 29.79
N THR A 172 -19.01 -8.86 28.80
CA THR A 172 -19.22 -10.30 29.00
C THR A 172 -18.06 -10.89 29.81
N PRO A 173 -18.30 -11.88 30.67
CA PRO A 173 -17.27 -12.45 31.56
C PRO A 173 -16.06 -13.01 30.81
N GLY A 174 -16.26 -13.60 29.62
CA GLY A 174 -15.15 -14.06 28.77
C GLY A 174 -14.20 -12.94 28.31
N ARG A 175 -14.72 -11.72 28.10
CA ARG A 175 -13.90 -10.56 27.69
C ARG A 175 -13.01 -10.05 28.80
N ILE A 176 -13.45 -10.15 30.06
CA ILE A 176 -12.65 -9.73 31.23
C ILE A 176 -11.34 -10.53 31.28
N LEU A 177 -11.41 -11.83 30.99
CA LEU A 177 -10.24 -12.70 31.01
C LEU A 177 -9.29 -12.47 29.81
N THR A 178 -9.87 -12.29 28.61
CA THR A 178 -9.09 -12.22 27.36
C THR A 178 -8.51 -10.84 27.07
N ASP A 179 -9.18 -9.76 27.50
CA ASP A 179 -8.79 -8.40 27.12
C ASP A 179 -7.74 -7.84 28.10
N PRO A 180 -6.54 -7.46 27.61
CA PRO A 180 -5.48 -6.92 28.46
C PRO A 180 -5.83 -5.58 29.12
N LEU A 181 -6.91 -4.91 28.71
CA LEU A 181 -7.40 -3.69 29.37
C LEU A 181 -7.73 -3.95 30.84
N PHE A 182 -8.39 -5.07 31.16
CA PHE A 182 -8.87 -5.35 32.52
C PHE A 182 -7.75 -5.73 33.49
N ARG A 183 -6.57 -6.14 32.98
CA ARG A 183 -5.39 -6.42 33.81
C ARG A 183 -4.59 -5.17 34.18
N LYS A 184 -4.71 -4.12 33.36
CA LYS A 184 -3.90 -2.89 33.49
C LYS A 184 -4.57 -1.81 34.32
N VAL A 185 -5.89 -1.87 34.46
CA VAL A 185 -6.68 -0.89 35.20
C VAL A 185 -7.26 -1.58 36.44
N PRO A 186 -7.05 -1.04 37.66
CA PRO A 186 -7.66 -1.58 38.86
C PRO A 186 -9.17 -1.25 38.88
N TYR A 187 -9.98 -2.22 39.29
CA TYR A 187 -11.41 -2.04 39.52
C TYR A 187 -11.74 -2.32 40.98
N ASP A 188 -12.49 -1.41 41.60
CA ASP A 188 -12.86 -1.52 43.01
C ASP A 188 -14.14 -2.33 43.21
N LEU A 189 -15.09 -2.22 42.27
CA LEU A 189 -16.40 -2.87 42.31
C LEU A 189 -16.67 -3.70 41.05
N LEU A 190 -17.07 -4.96 41.24
CA LEU A 190 -17.68 -5.79 40.21
C LEU A 190 -19.14 -6.06 40.55
N ILE A 191 -20.03 -5.82 39.60
CA ILE A 191 -21.44 -6.21 39.66
C ILE A 191 -21.65 -7.27 38.60
N ILE A 192 -22.06 -8.46 39.02
CA ILE A 192 -22.39 -9.58 38.14
C ILE A 192 -23.90 -9.75 38.19
N ASP A 193 -24.54 -9.53 37.04
CA ASP A 193 -25.94 -9.85 36.85
C ASP A 193 -26.08 -11.28 36.31
N ASP A 194 -27.13 -11.99 36.73
CA ASP A 194 -27.36 -13.41 36.43
C ASP A 194 -26.13 -14.32 36.69
N ALA A 195 -25.43 -14.12 37.81
CA ALA A 195 -24.27 -14.91 38.22
C ALA A 195 -24.45 -16.45 38.15
N PRO A 196 -25.62 -17.02 38.50
CA PRO A 196 -25.85 -18.46 38.42
C PRO A 196 -25.69 -19.05 37.01
N ARG A 197 -25.97 -18.26 35.96
CA ARG A 197 -25.87 -18.70 34.54
C ARG A 197 -24.44 -18.68 34.00
N ILE A 198 -23.50 -18.04 34.71
CA ILE A 198 -22.12 -17.88 34.27
C ILE A 198 -21.26 -19.05 34.77
N PRO A 199 -20.44 -19.68 33.92
CA PRO A 199 -19.54 -20.75 34.34
C PRO A 199 -18.60 -20.31 35.46
N ALA A 200 -18.49 -21.16 36.49
CA ALA A 200 -17.67 -20.87 37.68
C ALA A 200 -16.21 -20.46 37.36
N PRO A 201 -15.50 -21.06 36.38
CA PRO A 201 -14.14 -20.64 36.04
C PRO A 201 -14.06 -19.20 35.51
N LEU A 202 -15.06 -18.76 34.74
CA LEU A 202 -15.09 -17.40 34.20
C LEU A 202 -15.44 -16.38 35.27
N LEU A 203 -16.30 -16.76 36.22
CA LEU A 203 -16.66 -15.92 37.34
C LEU A 203 -15.46 -15.75 38.28
N LEU A 204 -14.76 -16.84 38.61
CA LEU A 204 -13.52 -16.79 39.38
C LEU A 204 -12.48 -15.89 38.71
N ALA A 205 -12.25 -16.09 37.40
CA ALA A 205 -11.34 -15.27 36.62
C ALA A 205 -11.72 -13.78 36.63
N ALA A 206 -13.01 -13.46 36.52
CA ALA A 206 -13.48 -12.10 36.60
C ALA A 206 -13.23 -11.52 38.00
N THR A 207 -13.61 -12.23 39.07
CA THR A 207 -13.44 -11.78 40.45
C THR A 207 -11.98 -11.54 40.84
N GLY A 208 -11.03 -12.29 40.29
CA GLY A 208 -9.60 -12.11 40.54
C GLY A 208 -9.01 -10.78 40.04
N THR A 209 -9.76 -10.02 39.24
CA THR A 209 -9.32 -8.70 38.74
C THR A 209 -9.73 -7.52 39.65
N ILE A 210 -10.56 -7.76 40.67
CA ILE A 210 -11.16 -6.73 41.53
C ILE A 210 -10.54 -6.70 42.92
N ARG A 211 -10.51 -5.50 43.53
CA ARG A 211 -9.85 -5.27 44.82
C ARG A 211 -10.79 -5.24 46.02
N GLU A 212 -11.93 -4.57 45.93
CA GLU A 212 -12.71 -4.26 47.13
C GLU A 212 -14.00 -5.08 47.25
N ARG A 213 -14.88 -5.01 46.24
CA ARG A 213 -16.26 -5.51 46.38
C ARG A 213 -16.75 -6.25 45.15
N ILE A 214 -17.42 -7.37 45.40
CA ILE A 214 -18.10 -8.18 44.38
C ILE A 214 -19.55 -8.30 44.79
N ILE A 215 -20.46 -7.86 43.92
CA ILE A 215 -21.91 -8.00 44.08
C ILE A 215 -22.37 -9.04 43.06
N LEU A 216 -22.97 -10.12 43.56
CA LEU A 216 -23.57 -11.17 42.75
C LEU A 216 -25.09 -11.01 42.81
N SER A 217 -25.70 -10.88 41.64
CA SER A 217 -27.14 -10.86 41.44
C SER A 217 -27.54 -12.09 40.62
N GLY A 218 -28.68 -12.70 40.96
CA GLY A 218 -29.26 -13.81 40.19
C GLY A 218 -30.05 -14.77 41.07
N ASP A 219 -31.09 -15.37 40.48
CA ASP A 219 -31.90 -16.37 41.14
C ASP A 219 -31.22 -17.75 41.05
N THR A 220 -31.02 -18.40 42.21
CA THR A 220 -30.45 -19.75 42.27
C THR A 220 -31.48 -20.83 41.95
N SER A 221 -32.77 -20.48 42.01
CA SER A 221 -33.90 -21.35 41.67
C SER A 221 -33.96 -21.66 40.17
N ASP A 222 -33.46 -20.74 39.35
CA ASP A 222 -33.34 -20.86 37.88
C ASP A 222 -32.34 -21.95 37.44
N LEU A 223 -31.53 -22.48 38.38
CA LEU A 223 -30.55 -23.53 38.14
C LEU A 223 -31.00 -24.95 38.54
N LEU A 224 -32.27 -25.17 38.91
CA LEU A 224 -32.78 -26.49 39.28
C LEU A 224 -32.74 -27.52 38.11
N PRO A 225 -32.79 -28.82 38.41
CA PRO A 225 -31.86 -29.82 37.87
C PRO A 225 -32.14 -30.16 36.41
N GLY A 226 -31.05 -30.33 35.66
CA GLY A 226 -31.12 -31.14 34.44
C GLY A 226 -31.49 -32.56 34.85
N GLU A 227 -32.27 -33.23 34.01
CA GLU A 227 -32.79 -34.57 34.24
C GLU A 227 -31.73 -35.53 34.81
N PRO A 228 -32.11 -36.39 35.78
CA PRO A 228 -31.21 -37.41 36.31
C PRO A 228 -30.75 -38.32 35.15
N GLY A 229 -29.46 -38.25 34.81
CA GLY A 229 -28.85 -39.10 33.78
C GLY A 229 -27.90 -38.42 32.80
N THR A 230 -27.80 -37.09 32.77
CA THR A 230 -26.79 -36.41 31.94
C THR A 230 -25.52 -36.08 32.73
N PRO A 231 -24.32 -36.44 32.22
CA PRO A 231 -23.07 -36.11 32.89
C PRO A 231 -22.99 -34.59 33.08
N SER A 232 -22.60 -34.17 34.28
CA SER A 232 -22.45 -32.78 34.67
C SER A 232 -21.68 -32.02 33.58
N SER A 233 -22.37 -31.11 32.89
CA SER A 233 -21.72 -30.18 31.97
C SER A 233 -20.58 -29.49 32.75
N PRO A 234 -19.34 -29.46 32.21
CA PRO A 234 -18.17 -28.89 32.89
C PRO A 234 -18.29 -27.38 33.17
N TYR A 235 -19.41 -26.79 32.79
CA TYR A 235 -19.74 -25.38 32.94
C TYR A 235 -20.69 -25.06 34.10
N ARG A 236 -21.18 -26.07 34.84
CA ARG A 236 -22.09 -25.84 35.98
C ARG A 236 -21.33 -25.59 37.27
N TRP A 237 -21.89 -24.78 38.16
CA TRP A 237 -21.40 -24.64 39.53
C TRP A 237 -21.35 -26.03 40.21
N PRO A 238 -20.30 -26.33 41.01
CA PRO A 238 -20.22 -27.61 41.70
C PRO A 238 -21.45 -27.80 42.59
N GLN A 239 -22.20 -28.89 42.41
CA GLN A 239 -23.40 -29.18 43.22
C GLN A 239 -23.08 -29.19 44.71
N ALA A 240 -21.92 -29.74 45.09
CA ALA A 240 -21.42 -29.73 46.47
C ALA A 240 -21.27 -28.31 47.05
N PHE A 241 -20.96 -27.31 46.22
CA PHE A 241 -20.81 -25.90 46.64
C PHE A 241 -22.17 -25.21 46.83
N LEU A 242 -23.15 -25.56 45.99
CA LEU A 242 -24.52 -25.06 46.14
C LEU A 242 -25.21 -25.66 47.37
N GLU A 243 -24.98 -26.94 47.65
CA GLU A 243 -25.52 -27.63 48.83
C GLU A 243 -24.95 -27.10 50.16
N THR A 244 -23.70 -26.62 50.18
CA THR A 244 -23.10 -26.02 51.40
C THR A 244 -23.59 -24.59 51.67
N LEU A 245 -23.91 -23.81 50.63
CA LEU A 245 -24.41 -22.44 50.77
C LEU A 245 -25.92 -22.37 50.99
N LEU A 246 -26.68 -23.35 50.47
CA LEU A 246 -28.14 -23.44 50.58
C LEU A 246 -28.59 -24.47 51.64
N GLY A 247 -27.66 -24.99 52.44
CA GLY A 247 -27.98 -25.88 53.55
C GLY A 247 -28.97 -25.19 54.51
N PRO A 248 -30.02 -25.89 54.97
CA PRO A 248 -31.01 -25.28 55.86
C PRO A 248 -30.30 -24.73 57.10
N SER A 249 -30.60 -23.48 57.45
CA SER A 249 -30.20 -22.90 58.72
C SER A 249 -30.56 -23.89 59.84
N ALA A 250 -29.59 -24.20 60.70
CA ALA A 250 -29.81 -25.04 61.86
C ALA A 250 -31.07 -24.55 62.60
N GLN A 251 -32.09 -25.41 62.69
CA GLN A 251 -33.28 -25.10 63.48
C GLN A 251 -32.84 -24.81 64.92
N PRO A 252 -33.36 -23.77 65.57
CA PRO A 252 -33.11 -23.57 66.99
C PRO A 252 -33.70 -24.77 67.74
N THR A 253 -32.86 -25.48 68.47
CA THR A 253 -33.28 -26.54 69.39
C THR A 253 -34.31 -25.97 70.35
N SER A 254 -35.56 -26.40 70.23
CA SER A 254 -36.60 -26.15 71.23
C SER A 254 -36.20 -26.84 72.52
N VAL A 255 -36.12 -26.05 73.58
CA VAL A 255 -35.88 -26.47 74.96
C VAL A 255 -36.95 -27.49 75.37
N GLY A 256 -36.51 -28.61 75.95
CA GLY A 256 -37.29 -29.49 76.81
C GLY A 256 -36.60 -29.56 78.16
#